data_AF-A0AAD8F4I3-F1
#
_entry.id   AF-A0AAD8F4I3-F1
#
_cell.length_a   1.000
_cell.length_b   1.000
_cell.length_c   1.000
_cell.angle_alpha   90.00
_cell.angle_beta   90.00
_cell.angle_gamma   90.00
#
_symmetry.space_group_name_H-M   'P 1'
#
loop_
_entity.id
_entity.type
_entity.pdbx_description
1 polymer ?
#
loop_
_entity_poly.entity_id
_entity_poly.type
_entity_poly.pdbx_seq_one_letter_code
_entity_poly.pdbx_strand_id
1 'polypeptide(L)'
;MDSRFPDDELKDWSVFEKDCFCATANQEEYSFGHEQMKSLATRYCLLLQKDEDILKSDLCKQYSEFKILINEKLKCGSLTTFSDILAFTQQQDHLNKLFLIMDICGTFQASSADCERGFSLMNSIKTKARNRLEVEHLEHLMRIKLFLNSGKTVNIDKVYNFWKAEKNRRETF
;
A
#
# COMPACT_ATOMS: atom_id res chain seq x y z
N MET A 1 14.36 -3.91 -20.21
CA MET A 1 13.52 -4.07 -19.01
C MET A 1 12.65 -2.83 -19.00
N ASP A 2 11.43 -2.95 -19.51
CA ASP A 2 10.44 -1.90 -19.32
C ASP A 2 10.24 -1.72 -17.82
N SER A 3 10.37 -0.48 -17.37
CA SER A 3 10.06 -0.05 -16.02
C SER A 3 8.59 -0.36 -15.78
N ARG A 4 8.34 -1.53 -15.18
CA ARG A 4 7.02 -2.05 -14.81
C ARG A 4 6.19 -0.99 -14.06
N PHE A 5 6.88 -0.05 -13.41
CA PHE A 5 6.35 1.19 -12.87
C PHE A 5 7.29 2.34 -13.27
N PRO A 6 6.84 3.32 -14.08
CA PRO A 6 7.63 4.49 -14.40
C PRO A 6 7.96 5.28 -13.13
N ASP A 7 9.20 5.76 -12.97
CA ASP A 7 9.61 6.57 -11.81
C ASP A 7 8.74 7.82 -11.60
N ASP A 8 8.11 8.29 -12.68
CA ASP A 8 7.19 9.43 -12.67
C ASP A 8 5.85 9.12 -11.98
N GLU A 9 5.47 7.85 -11.86
CA GLU A 9 4.25 7.43 -11.17
C GLU A 9 4.29 7.73 -9.67
N LEU A 10 5.43 7.44 -9.02
CA LEU A 10 5.58 7.69 -7.59
C LEU A 10 5.49 9.18 -7.26
N LYS A 11 5.89 10.05 -8.20
CA LYS A 11 5.74 11.51 -8.07
C LYS A 11 4.29 11.94 -8.17
N ASP A 12 3.47 11.25 -8.96
CA ASP A 12 2.04 11.54 -9.05
C ASP A 12 1.31 11.15 -7.74
N TRP A 13 1.75 10.07 -7.09
CA TRP A 13 1.16 9.58 -5.83
C TRP A 13 1.58 10.36 -4.58
N SER A 14 2.68 11.11 -4.63
CA SER A 14 3.19 11.88 -3.47
C SER A 14 2.23 12.96 -2.98
N VAL A 15 1.27 13.37 -3.82
CA VAL A 15 0.18 14.28 -3.44
C VAL A 15 -0.67 13.78 -2.27
N PHE A 16 -0.66 12.47 -1.99
CA PHE A 16 -1.35 11.88 -0.84
C PHE A 16 -0.48 11.79 0.43
N GLU A 17 0.74 12.30 0.41
CA GLU A 17 1.58 12.38 1.60
C GLU A 17 1.03 13.42 2.58
N LYS A 18 1.17 13.13 3.88
CA LYS A 18 0.58 13.93 4.96
C LYS A 18 0.98 15.41 4.89
N ASP A 19 2.21 15.68 4.47
CA ASP A 19 2.79 17.02 4.40
C ASP A 19 2.17 17.87 3.29
N CYS A 20 1.57 17.24 2.26
CA CYS A 20 0.92 17.92 1.15
C CYS A 20 -0.47 18.50 1.49
N PHE A 21 -1.06 18.10 2.63
CA PHE A 21 -2.41 18.55 3.02
C PHE A 21 -2.41 19.85 3.85
N CYS A 22 -1.27 20.22 4.44
CA CYS A 22 -1.14 21.35 5.36
C CYS A 22 -0.92 22.70 4.67
N ALA A 23 -0.68 22.71 3.35
CA ALA A 23 -0.29 23.85 2.54
C ALA A 23 -1.49 24.74 2.16
N THR A 24 -2.21 25.28 3.14
CA THR A 24 -3.39 26.13 2.89
C THR A 24 -3.20 27.51 3.51
N ALA A 25 -2.42 28.37 2.86
CA ALA A 25 -2.41 29.80 3.17
C ALA A 25 -2.44 30.71 1.93
N ASN A 26 -2.00 30.25 0.75
CA ASN A 26 -1.91 31.08 -0.46
C ASN A 26 -2.80 30.60 -1.62
N GLN A 27 -3.21 31.53 -2.51
CA GLN A 27 -4.07 31.21 -3.68
C GLN A 27 -3.41 30.30 -4.72
N GLU A 28 -2.08 30.37 -4.90
CA GLU A 28 -1.30 29.48 -5.79
C GLU A 28 -1.24 28.03 -5.28
N GLU A 29 -1.57 27.82 -4.00
CA GLU A 29 -1.56 26.52 -3.31
C GLU A 29 -2.87 25.72 -3.54
N TYR A 30 -3.93 26.39 -4.00
CA TYR A 30 -5.21 25.74 -4.27
C TYR A 30 -5.13 24.72 -5.42
N SER A 31 -4.36 25.06 -6.46
CA SER A 31 -4.09 24.19 -7.62
C SER A 31 -2.97 23.18 -7.40
N PHE A 32 -2.28 23.22 -6.25
CA PHE A 32 -1.27 22.21 -5.91
C PHE A 32 -1.88 20.81 -5.99
N GLY A 33 -1.20 19.90 -6.69
CA GLY A 33 -1.64 18.52 -6.92
C GLY A 33 -2.55 18.33 -8.15
N HIS A 34 -3.01 19.39 -8.82
CA HIS A 34 -3.93 19.26 -9.96
C HIS A 34 -3.29 18.58 -11.17
N GLU A 35 -2.03 18.87 -11.48
CA GLU A 35 -1.34 18.22 -12.61
C GLU A 35 -1.14 16.73 -12.35
N GLN A 36 -0.82 16.34 -11.11
CA GLN A 36 -0.74 14.95 -10.69
C GLN A 36 -2.11 14.27 -10.74
N MET A 37 -3.18 14.93 -10.27
CA MET A 37 -4.55 14.41 -10.41
C MET A 37 -4.93 14.19 -11.87
N LYS A 38 -4.53 15.09 -12.78
CA LYS A 38 -4.76 14.92 -14.22
C LYS A 38 -3.95 13.76 -14.78
N SER A 39 -2.69 13.61 -14.38
CA SER A 39 -1.85 12.46 -14.76
C SER A 39 -2.47 11.13 -14.31
N LEU A 40 -2.91 11.06 -13.05
CA LEU A 40 -3.60 9.88 -12.49
C LEU A 40 -4.93 9.61 -13.21
N ALA A 41 -5.72 10.64 -13.51
CA ALA A 41 -6.95 10.49 -14.30
C ALA A 41 -6.66 9.86 -15.67
N THR A 42 -5.71 10.41 -16.43
CA THR A 42 -5.31 9.88 -17.74
C THR A 42 -4.88 8.42 -17.64
N ARG A 43 -4.18 8.05 -16.57
CA ARG A 43 -3.66 6.69 -16.39
C ARG A 43 -4.74 5.68 -16.07
N TYR A 44 -5.69 6.04 -15.22
CA TYR A 44 -6.68 5.11 -14.68
C TYR A 44 -8.07 5.26 -15.30
N CYS A 45 -8.30 6.20 -16.23
CA CYS A 45 -9.61 6.40 -16.87
C CYS A 45 -10.15 5.12 -17.54
N LEU A 46 -9.29 4.37 -18.23
CA LEU A 46 -9.64 3.11 -18.88
C LEU A 46 -10.03 2.02 -17.86
N LEU A 47 -9.26 1.91 -16.77
CA LEU A 47 -9.53 0.95 -15.69
C LEU A 47 -10.87 1.25 -15.01
N LEU A 48 -11.14 2.55 -14.79
CA LEU A 48 -12.35 3.02 -14.12
C LEU A 48 -13.57 3.12 -15.06
N GLN A 49 -13.38 2.87 -16.36
CA GLN A 49 -14.41 3.01 -17.40
C GLN A 49 -15.09 4.39 -17.36
N LYS A 50 -14.27 5.44 -17.21
CA LYS A 50 -14.72 6.84 -17.16
C LYS A 50 -14.17 7.61 -18.35
N ASP A 51 -14.93 8.60 -18.78
CA ASP A 51 -14.42 9.62 -19.70
C ASP A 51 -13.27 10.39 -19.05
N GLU A 52 -12.18 10.55 -19.79
CA GLU A 52 -10.93 11.12 -19.27
C GLU A 52 -11.09 12.59 -18.88
N ASP A 53 -11.76 13.39 -19.70
CA ASP A 53 -11.92 14.83 -19.45
C ASP A 53 -12.85 15.08 -18.26
N ILE A 54 -13.93 14.30 -18.16
CA ILE A 54 -14.82 14.32 -17.00
C ILE A 54 -14.07 13.91 -15.74
N LEU A 55 -13.30 12.81 -15.79
CA LEU A 55 -12.56 12.31 -14.62
C LEU A 55 -11.51 13.33 -14.15
N LYS A 56 -10.76 13.96 -15.05
CA LYS A 56 -9.80 15.03 -14.72
C LYS A 56 -10.47 16.18 -13.98
N SER A 57 -11.57 16.68 -14.54
CA SER A 57 -12.32 17.81 -13.97
C SER A 57 -12.87 17.47 -12.58
N ASP A 58 -13.47 16.28 -12.43
CA ASP A 58 -14.00 15.81 -11.15
C ASP A 58 -12.90 15.62 -10.12
N LEU A 59 -11.78 14.98 -10.48
CA LEU A 59 -10.67 14.76 -9.54
C LEU A 59 -10.05 16.05 -9.06
N CYS A 60 -9.81 17.04 -9.93
CA CYS A 60 -9.26 18.32 -9.49
C CYS A 60 -10.16 19.02 -8.47
N LYS A 61 -11.49 19.00 -8.68
CA LYS A 61 -12.47 19.59 -7.75
C LYS A 61 -12.50 18.81 -6.42
N GLN A 62 -12.67 17.50 -6.50
CA GLN A 62 -12.72 16.63 -5.31
C GLN A 62 -11.43 16.70 -4.51
N TYR A 63 -10.27 16.77 -5.17
CA TYR A 63 -8.98 16.88 -4.49
C TYR A 63 -8.82 18.21 -3.74
N SER A 64 -9.28 19.32 -4.32
CA SER A 64 -9.28 20.61 -3.62
C SER A 64 -10.16 20.59 -2.37
N GLU A 65 -11.37 20.03 -2.46
CA GLU A 65 -12.28 19.88 -1.30
C GLU A 65 -11.69 18.92 -0.24
N PHE A 66 -11.14 17.80 -0.68
CA PHE A 66 -10.47 16.81 0.17
C PHE A 66 -9.33 17.41 1.00
N LYS A 67 -8.46 18.22 0.39
CA LYS A 67 -7.36 18.89 1.11
C LYS A 67 -7.88 19.69 2.31
N ILE A 68 -8.98 20.42 2.14
CA ILE A 68 -9.59 21.23 3.20
C ILE A 68 -10.11 20.32 4.31
N LEU A 69 -10.92 19.32 3.96
CA LEU A 69 -11.54 18.39 4.92
C LEU A 69 -10.50 17.61 5.73
N ILE A 70 -9.47 17.08 5.07
CA ILE A 70 -8.43 16.29 5.74
C ILE A 70 -7.55 17.17 6.62
N ASN A 71 -7.18 18.37 6.18
CA ASN A 71 -6.39 19.29 7.00
C ASN A 71 -7.10 19.63 8.31
N GLU A 72 -8.42 19.88 8.27
CA GLU A 72 -9.23 20.10 9.47
C GLU A 72 -9.24 18.88 10.39
N LYS A 73 -9.45 17.68 9.84
CA LYS A 73 -9.51 16.44 10.63
C LYS A 73 -8.15 16.03 11.22
N LEU A 74 -7.05 16.28 10.50
CA LEU A 74 -5.68 16.05 10.98
C LEU A 74 -5.34 17.00 12.13
N LYS A 75 -5.71 18.29 12.04
CA LYS A 75 -5.52 19.28 13.12
C LYS A 75 -6.26 18.89 14.40
N CYS A 76 -7.44 18.29 14.28
CA CYS A 76 -8.20 17.76 15.42
C CYS A 76 -7.66 16.41 15.94
N GLY A 77 -6.65 15.82 15.30
CA GLY A 77 -6.12 14.50 15.68
C GLY A 77 -7.07 13.33 15.41
N SER A 78 -8.14 13.54 14.64
CA SER A 78 -9.17 12.53 14.39
C SER A 78 -8.75 11.50 13.33
N LEU A 79 -7.78 11.84 12.48
CA LEU A 79 -7.22 10.95 11.47
C LEU A 79 -5.71 10.88 11.70
N THR A 80 -5.17 9.68 11.84
CA THR A 80 -3.76 9.47 12.21
C THR A 80 -3.01 8.65 11.17
N THR A 81 -3.72 7.77 10.46
CA THR A 81 -3.17 6.86 9.47
C THR A 81 -3.78 7.10 8.08
N PHE A 82 -3.10 6.64 7.03
CA PHE A 82 -3.67 6.62 5.67
C PHE A 82 -4.97 5.81 5.60
N SER A 83 -5.07 4.73 6.39
CA SER A 83 -6.30 3.93 6.48
C SER A 83 -7.47 4.72 7.05
N ASP A 84 -7.22 5.58 8.04
CA ASP A 84 -8.25 6.46 8.61
C ASP A 84 -8.73 7.46 7.55
N ILE A 85 -7.79 8.04 6.79
CA ILE A 85 -8.08 8.98 5.71
C ILE A 85 -8.92 8.27 4.62
N LEU A 86 -8.51 7.08 4.18
CA LEU A 86 -9.24 6.33 3.16
C LEU A 86 -10.67 6.00 3.60
N ALA A 87 -10.85 5.51 4.83
CA ALA A 87 -12.16 5.21 5.39
C ALA A 87 -13.04 6.46 5.53
N PHE A 88 -12.46 7.60 5.91
CA PHE A 88 -13.18 8.88 5.96
C PHE A 88 -13.61 9.33 4.57
N THR A 89 -12.71 9.31 3.58
CA THR A 89 -13.02 9.70 2.19
C THR A 89 -14.10 8.81 1.59
N GLN A 90 -14.10 7.52 1.91
CA GLN A 90 -15.13 6.58 1.46
C GLN A 90 -16.54 6.97 1.91
N GLN A 91 -16.67 7.58 3.10
CA GLN A 91 -17.96 8.03 3.63
C GLN A 91 -18.47 9.33 2.99
N GLN A 92 -17.63 10.02 2.22
CA GLN A 92 -17.98 11.27 1.56
C GLN A 92 -18.44 10.98 0.11
N ASP A 93 -19.75 10.92 -0.11
CA ASP A 93 -20.33 10.61 -1.44
C ASP A 93 -19.81 11.52 -2.56
N HIS A 94 -19.55 12.80 -2.24
CA HIS A 94 -19.03 13.78 -3.17
C HIS A 94 -17.56 13.58 -3.55
N LEU A 95 -16.80 12.73 -2.83
CA LEU A 95 -15.39 12.41 -3.09
C LEU A 95 -15.20 11.03 -3.76
N ASN A 96 -16.26 10.45 -4.32
CA ASN A 96 -16.24 9.08 -4.81
C ASN A 96 -15.23 8.78 -5.93
N LYS A 97 -14.87 9.74 -6.81
CA LYS A 97 -13.87 9.51 -7.88
C LYS A 97 -12.48 9.52 -7.27
N LEU A 98 -12.23 10.46 -6.37
CA LEU A 98 -10.98 10.55 -5.62
C LEU A 98 -10.76 9.30 -4.77
N PHE A 99 -11.80 8.81 -4.10
CA PHE A 99 -11.74 7.56 -3.34
C PHE A 99 -11.23 6.39 -4.20
N LEU A 100 -11.73 6.21 -5.43
CA LEU A 100 -11.27 5.14 -6.32
C LEU A 100 -9.77 5.23 -6.61
N ILE A 101 -9.25 6.45 -6.83
CA ILE A 101 -7.82 6.69 -7.05
C ILE A 101 -7.01 6.39 -5.79
N MET A 102 -7.51 6.80 -4.62
CA MET A 102 -6.86 6.51 -3.33
C MET A 102 -6.87 5.02 -2.98
N ASP A 103 -7.94 4.30 -3.32
CA ASP A 103 -8.05 2.85 -3.12
C ASP A 103 -7.01 2.12 -3.98
N ILE A 104 -6.86 2.52 -5.25
CA ILE A 104 -5.77 2.03 -6.12
C ILE A 104 -4.39 2.29 -5.47
N CYS A 105 -4.14 3.51 -4.99
CA CYS A 105 -2.88 3.85 -4.30
C CYS A 105 -2.62 2.92 -3.10
N GLY A 106 -3.63 2.71 -2.25
CA GLY A 106 -3.55 1.83 -1.08
C GLY A 106 -3.20 0.39 -1.43
N THR A 107 -3.72 -0.13 -2.54
CA THR A 107 -3.36 -1.48 -3.03
C THR A 107 -1.94 -1.55 -3.57
N PHE A 108 -1.45 -0.48 -4.18
CA PHE A 108 -0.16 -0.45 -4.86
C PHE A 108 1.02 -0.28 -3.89
N GLN A 109 0.88 0.60 -2.90
CA GLN A 109 1.92 0.85 -1.88
C GLN A 109 2.21 -0.39 -1.01
N ALA A 110 1.23 -1.27 -0.82
CA ALA A 110 1.43 -2.57 -0.19
C ALA A 110 2.27 -3.54 -1.06
N SER A 111 2.47 -3.26 -2.34
CA SER A 111 3.08 -4.21 -3.28
C SER A 111 4.59 -4.02 -3.46
N SER A 112 5.10 -2.80 -3.69
CA SER A 112 6.50 -2.63 -4.14
C SER A 112 7.51 -2.77 -2.99
N ALA A 113 7.38 -1.98 -1.93
CA ALA A 113 8.29 -2.01 -0.80
C ALA A 113 8.26 -3.36 -0.06
N ASP A 114 7.07 -3.96 0.08
CA ASP A 114 6.95 -5.27 0.69
C ASP A 114 7.47 -6.40 -0.20
N CYS A 115 7.36 -6.27 -1.54
CA CYS A 115 8.05 -7.18 -2.46
C CYS A 115 9.58 -7.05 -2.35
N GLU A 116 10.14 -5.83 -2.31
CA GLU A 116 11.59 -5.62 -2.16
C GLU A 116 12.13 -6.14 -0.82
N ARG A 117 11.38 -5.91 0.28
CA ARG A 117 11.66 -6.54 1.57
C ARG A 117 11.57 -8.06 1.49
N GLY A 118 10.56 -8.58 0.79
CA GLY A 118 10.38 -10.01 0.52
C GLY A 118 11.55 -10.61 -0.26
N PHE A 119 12.06 -9.93 -1.29
CA PHE A 119 13.21 -10.36 -2.08
C PHE A 119 14.51 -10.25 -1.29
N SER A 120 14.70 -9.18 -0.52
CA SER A 120 15.82 -9.03 0.41
C SER A 120 15.83 -10.16 1.46
N LEU A 121 14.66 -10.49 2.01
CA LEU A 121 14.48 -11.60 2.94
C LEU A 121 14.76 -12.95 2.26
N MET A 122 14.26 -13.14 1.05
CA MET A 122 14.53 -14.34 0.25
C MET A 122 16.02 -14.51 0.01
N ASN A 123 16.75 -13.44 -0.34
CA ASN A 123 18.19 -13.44 -0.52
C ASN A 123 18.95 -13.71 0.80
N SER A 124 18.44 -13.23 1.93
CA SER A 124 19.00 -13.55 3.26
C SER A 124 18.83 -15.05 3.59
N ILE A 125 17.68 -15.64 3.23
CA ILE A 125 17.43 -17.08 3.42
C ILE A 125 18.27 -17.92 2.44
N LYS A 126 18.34 -17.48 1.18
CA LYS A 126 19.17 -18.05 0.11
C LYS A 126 20.56 -17.44 0.12
N THR A 127 21.37 -17.84 1.09
CA THR A 127 22.81 -17.56 1.05
C THR A 127 23.51 -18.47 0.04
N LYS A 128 24.78 -18.17 -0.32
CA LYS A 128 25.62 -19.04 -1.18
C LYS A 128 25.62 -20.52 -0.78
N ALA A 129 25.44 -20.83 0.51
CA ALA A 129 25.38 -22.19 1.04
C ALA A 129 23.96 -22.84 1.01
N ARG A 130 22.89 -22.05 0.81
CA ARG A 130 21.47 -22.48 0.83
C ARG A 130 20.73 -22.25 -0.50
N ASN A 131 21.46 -22.24 -1.62
CA ASN A 131 20.88 -22.01 -2.95
C ASN A 131 20.00 -23.15 -3.48
N ARG A 132 19.99 -24.33 -2.82
CA ARG A 132 19.27 -25.54 -3.26
C ARG A 132 17.95 -25.79 -2.51
N LEU A 133 17.39 -24.80 -1.83
CA LEU A 133 16.08 -24.96 -1.19
C LEU A 133 14.99 -25.14 -2.26
N GLU A 134 14.15 -26.15 -2.07
CA GLU A 134 12.91 -26.30 -2.83
C GLU A 134 12.02 -25.08 -2.63
N VAL A 135 11.21 -24.78 -3.64
CA VAL A 135 10.36 -23.58 -3.67
C VAL A 135 9.40 -23.55 -2.48
N GLU A 136 8.74 -24.67 -2.17
CA GLU A 136 7.82 -24.77 -1.03
C GLU A 136 8.54 -24.55 0.31
N HIS A 137 9.72 -25.14 0.49
CA HIS A 137 10.52 -24.96 1.71
C HIS A 137 10.99 -23.52 1.90
N LEU A 138 11.40 -22.87 0.80
CA LEU A 138 11.75 -21.46 0.81
C LEU A 138 10.55 -20.59 1.20
N GLU A 139 9.39 -20.85 0.62
CA GLU A 139 8.17 -20.10 0.89
C GLU A 139 7.77 -20.19 2.37
N HIS A 140 7.80 -21.40 2.95
CA HIS A 140 7.54 -21.58 4.38
C HIS A 140 8.51 -20.77 5.25
N LEU A 141 9.80 -20.80 4.93
CA LEU A 141 10.81 -20.02 5.66
C LEU A 141 10.60 -18.51 5.52
N MET A 142 10.24 -18.04 4.33
CA MET A 142 9.90 -16.64 4.08
C MET A 142 8.69 -16.22 4.92
N ARG A 143 7.62 -17.01 4.94
CA ARG A 143 6.41 -16.75 5.74
C ARG A 143 6.71 -16.68 7.24
N ILE A 144 7.49 -17.64 7.77
CA ILE A 144 7.89 -17.66 9.19
C ILE A 144 8.73 -16.42 9.53
N LYS A 145 9.71 -16.09 8.70
CA LYS A 145 10.58 -14.93 8.94
C LYS A 145 9.84 -13.60 8.82
N LEU A 146 8.93 -13.46 7.86
CA LEU A 146 8.07 -12.29 7.74
C LEU A 146 7.19 -12.12 8.99
N PHE A 147 6.60 -13.21 9.49
CA PHE A 147 5.82 -13.22 10.71
C PHE A 147 6.64 -12.78 11.94
N LEU A 148 7.85 -13.30 12.09
CA LEU A 148 8.77 -12.89 13.17
C LEU A 148 9.19 -11.43 13.06
N ASN A 149 9.51 -10.96 11.85
CA ASN A 149 9.92 -9.58 11.60
C ASN A 149 8.80 -8.56 11.85
N SER A 150 7.52 -9.00 11.82
CA SER A 150 6.37 -8.17 12.22
C SER A 150 6.24 -7.96 13.74
N GLY A 151 7.21 -8.41 14.52
CA GLY A 151 7.21 -8.30 15.99
C GLY A 151 6.41 -9.40 16.70
N LYS A 152 5.87 -10.37 15.96
CA LYS A 152 5.13 -11.50 16.51
C LYS A 152 6.10 -12.63 16.88
N THR A 153 5.75 -13.41 17.91
CA THR A 153 6.59 -14.52 18.37
C THR A 153 6.01 -15.86 17.94
N VAL A 154 6.87 -16.79 17.53
CA VAL A 154 6.48 -18.17 17.27
C VAL A 154 6.66 -18.96 18.57
N ASN A 155 5.59 -19.59 19.05
CA ASN A 155 5.67 -20.48 20.20
C ASN A 155 6.36 -21.80 19.79
N ILE A 156 7.65 -21.90 20.08
CA ILE A 156 8.48 -23.05 19.72
C ILE A 156 8.03 -24.33 20.43
N ASP A 157 7.56 -24.23 21.68
CA ASP A 157 7.07 -25.38 22.45
C ASP A 157 5.85 -26.02 21.78
N LYS A 158 4.95 -25.20 21.24
CA LYS A 158 3.78 -25.68 20.49
C LYS A 158 4.21 -26.40 19.20
N VAL A 159 5.19 -25.86 18.48
CA VAL A 159 5.73 -26.48 17.27
C VAL A 159 6.42 -27.81 17.59
N TYR A 160 7.23 -27.84 18.64
CA TYR A 160 7.92 -29.05 19.10
C TYR A 160 6.95 -30.15 19.51
N ASN A 161 5.93 -29.81 20.31
CA ASN A 161 4.90 -30.76 20.75
C ASN A 161 4.08 -31.31 19.57
N PHE A 162 3.75 -30.47 18.59
CA PHE A 162 3.11 -30.91 17.35
C PHE A 162 3.98 -31.92 16.57
N TRP A 163 5.26 -31.60 16.39
CA TRP A 163 6.20 -32.47 15.67
C TRP A 163 6.43 -33.81 16.38
N LYS A 164 6.54 -33.78 17.72
CA LYS A 164 6.64 -34.97 18.57
C LYS A 164 5.39 -35.85 18.43
N ALA A 165 4.20 -35.27 18.44
CA ALA A 165 2.94 -36.00 18.27
C ALA A 165 2.80 -36.61 16.86
N GLU A 166 3.31 -35.94 15.82
CA GLU A 166 3.30 -36.44 14.45
C GLU A 166 4.29 -37.59 14.22
N LYS A 167 5.44 -37.58 14.90
CA LYS A 167 6.39 -38.69 14.87
C LYS A 167 5.83 -39.95 15.55
N ASN A 168 5.17 -39.79 16.70
CA ASN A 168 4.55 -40.90 17.42
C ASN A 168 3.42 -41.59 16.62
N ARG A 169 2.79 -40.91 15.65
CA ARG A 169 1.78 -41.51 14.76
C ARG A 169 2.37 -42.45 13.70
N ARG A 170 3.68 -42.40 13.43
CA ARG A 170 4.35 -43.23 12.41
C ARG A 170 4.92 -44.54 12.96
N GLU A 171 5.01 -44.68 14.29
CA GLU A 171 5.61 -45.85 14.95
C GLU A 171 4.62 -46.99 15.22
N THR A 172 3.36 -46.86 14.76
CA THR A 172 2.32 -47.91 14.82
C THR A 172 2.07 -48.55 13.45
N PHE A 173 3.09 -49.18 12.86
CA PHE A 173 2.95 -50.15 11.78
C PHE A 173 3.71 -51.43 12.13
#